data_AF-A0AAV9S105-F1
#
_entry.id   AF-A0AAV9S105-F1
#
_cell.length_a   1.000
_cell.length_b   1.000
_cell.length_c   1.000
_cell.angle_alpha   90.00
_cell.angle_beta   90.00
_cell.angle_gamma   90.00
#
_symmetry.space_group_name_H-M   'P 1'
#
loop_
_entity.id
_entity.type
_entity.pdbx_description
1 polymer ?
#
loop_
_entity_poly.entity_id
_entity_poly.type
_entity_poly.pdbx_seq_one_letter_code
_entity_poly.pdbx_strand_id
1 'polypeptide(L)'
;MPIAQQFSPDVVLVSAGFDAVEGHQSPLGGYNVSAQCFGKLTQLLMELAGGRVVMSLEGGHDLTAICDASEACVSALLGDLCDSGFQWPQEKPCPKACTSLERVIEIQRKHWPCLQSSSQSSSHSAEVPGQSERDEAETVSAMASLSVDVEQPGSLLENTESSRSTEEPMEEEPIL
;
A
#
# COMPACT_ATOMS: atom_id res chain seq x y z
N MET A 1 2.17 11.20 10.16
CA MET A 1 1.55 11.89 11.30
C MET A 1 1.67 13.41 11.27
N PRO A 2 2.85 14.06 11.12
CA PRO A 2 2.96 15.52 11.25
C PRO A 2 2.00 16.30 10.36
N ILE A 3 1.92 15.94 9.08
CA ILE A 3 0.98 16.54 8.11
C ILE A 3 -0.46 16.31 8.54
N ALA A 4 -0.84 15.07 8.88
CA ALA A 4 -2.21 14.72 9.23
C ALA A 4 -2.70 15.42 10.51
N GLN A 5 -1.81 15.56 11.50
CA GLN A 5 -2.08 16.33 12.73
C GLN A 5 -2.28 17.81 12.42
N GLN A 6 -1.45 18.41 11.56
CA GLN A 6 -1.61 19.80 11.16
C GLN A 6 -2.87 20.01 10.29
N PHE A 7 -3.21 19.04 9.45
CA PHE A 7 -4.43 19.06 8.64
C PHE A 7 -5.69 18.99 9.51
N SER A 8 -5.63 18.29 10.64
CA SER A 8 -6.72 18.17 11.63
C SER A 8 -8.04 17.72 11.00
N PRO A 9 -8.10 16.50 10.44
CA PRO A 9 -9.29 16.02 9.72
C PRO A 9 -10.49 15.82 10.65
N ASP A 10 -11.69 15.99 10.09
CA ASP A 10 -12.94 15.64 10.77
C ASP A 10 -13.27 14.14 10.72
N VAL A 11 -12.79 13.42 9.71
CA VAL A 11 -12.93 11.97 9.51
C VAL A 11 -11.67 11.45 8.80
N VAL A 12 -11.25 10.22 9.11
CA VAL A 12 -10.16 9.52 8.42
C VAL A 12 -10.73 8.34 7.64
N LEU A 13 -10.47 8.31 6.33
CA LEU A 13 -10.78 7.16 5.46
C LEU A 13 -9.46 6.49 5.07
N VAL A 14 -9.37 5.18 5.25
CA VAL A 14 -8.18 4.39 4.92
C VAL A 14 -8.52 3.39 3.83
N SER A 15 -7.92 3.57 2.65
CA SER A 15 -7.81 2.52 1.63
C SER A 15 -6.78 1.49 2.13
N ALA A 16 -7.28 0.41 2.74
CA ALA A 16 -6.50 -0.56 3.49
C ALA A 16 -6.09 -1.74 2.60
N GLY A 17 -4.99 -1.58 1.86
CA GLY A 17 -4.31 -2.68 1.18
C GLY A 17 -3.29 -3.38 2.09
N PHE A 18 -3.23 -4.71 2.05
CA PHE A 18 -2.34 -5.54 2.87
C PHE A 18 -1.26 -6.28 2.06
N ASP A 19 -1.01 -5.84 0.81
CA ASP A 19 0.03 -6.37 -0.09
C ASP A 19 1.47 -6.05 0.36
N ALA A 20 1.65 -5.09 1.28
CA ALA A 20 2.94 -4.82 1.92
C ALA A 20 3.28 -5.80 3.06
N VAL A 21 2.33 -6.64 3.48
CA VAL A 21 2.58 -7.66 4.50
C VAL A 21 3.49 -8.75 3.94
N GLU A 22 4.38 -9.30 4.78
CA GLU A 22 5.21 -10.45 4.43
C GLU A 22 4.37 -11.59 3.81
N GLY A 23 4.90 -12.22 2.75
CA GLY A 23 4.23 -13.30 2.01
C GLY A 23 3.89 -12.94 0.56
N HIS A 24 3.83 -11.65 0.21
CA HIS A 24 3.59 -11.19 -1.15
C HIS A 24 4.88 -11.17 -1.98
N GLN A 25 4.86 -11.82 -3.15
CA GLN A 25 5.99 -11.84 -4.08
C GLN A 25 6.22 -10.46 -4.71
N SER A 26 7.47 -10.16 -5.10
CA SER A 26 7.90 -8.87 -5.65
C SER A 26 7.03 -8.25 -6.76
N PRO A 27 6.39 -8.97 -7.70
CA PRO A 27 5.53 -8.33 -8.70
C PRO A 27 4.19 -7.82 -8.14
N LEU A 28 3.73 -8.32 -7.00
CA LEU A 28 2.46 -7.93 -6.35
C LEU A 28 2.66 -7.17 -5.03
N GLY A 29 3.92 -7.04 -4.58
CA GLY A 29 4.30 -6.53 -3.27
C GLY A 29 5.81 -6.62 -3.09
N GLY A 30 6.27 -7.53 -2.23
CA GLY A 30 7.71 -7.72 -1.95
C GLY A 30 8.23 -6.92 -0.75
N TYR A 31 7.33 -6.35 0.06
CA TYR A 31 7.65 -5.85 1.39
C TYR A 31 7.41 -6.92 2.46
N ASN A 32 8.05 -6.72 3.61
CA ASN A 32 7.97 -7.63 4.75
C ASN A 32 7.45 -6.89 5.99
N VAL A 33 6.33 -6.16 5.84
CA VAL A 33 5.67 -5.51 6.98
C VAL A 33 4.92 -6.58 7.77
N SER A 34 5.00 -6.57 9.10
CA SER A 34 4.20 -7.50 9.90
C SER A 34 2.75 -7.05 9.98
N ALA A 35 1.81 -7.98 10.05
CA ALA A 35 0.39 -7.69 10.30
C ALA A 35 0.17 -6.81 11.55
N GLN A 36 0.92 -7.07 12.62
CA GLN A 36 0.87 -6.29 13.86
C GLN A 36 1.26 -4.81 13.66
N CYS A 37 2.14 -4.52 12.70
CA CYS A 37 2.50 -3.14 12.34
C CYS A 37 1.27 -2.38 11.83
N PHE A 38 0.42 -3.01 11.02
CA PHE A 38 -0.83 -2.39 10.54
C PHE A 38 -1.79 -2.07 11.70
N GLY A 39 -1.85 -2.93 12.73
CA GLY A 39 -2.56 -2.62 13.97
C GLY A 39 -2.01 -1.34 14.64
N LYS A 40 -0.68 -1.18 14.75
CA LYS A 40 -0.07 0.05 15.30
C LYS A 40 -0.29 1.28 14.44
N LEU A 41 -0.21 1.15 13.11
CA LEU A 41 -0.53 2.24 12.19
C LEU A 41 -1.99 2.68 12.35
N THR A 42 -2.90 1.73 12.54
CA THR A 42 -4.32 2.01 12.83
C THR A 42 -4.48 2.77 14.14
N GLN A 43 -3.78 2.36 15.21
CA GLN A 43 -3.77 3.09 16.49
C GLN A 43 -3.30 4.54 16.33
N LEU A 44 -2.23 4.79 15.56
CA LEU A 44 -1.75 6.15 15.28
C LEU A 44 -2.80 6.99 14.55
N LEU A 45 -3.56 6.39 13.62
CA LEU A 45 -4.63 7.09 12.91
C LEU A 45 -5.84 7.38 13.82
N MET A 46 -6.12 6.54 14.81
CA MET A 46 -7.20 6.75 15.78
C MET A 46 -6.94 7.94 16.72
N GLU A 47 -5.70 8.43 16.84
CA GLU A 47 -5.39 9.69 17.53
C GLU A 47 -5.92 10.93 16.79
N LEU A 48 -6.29 10.78 15.50
CA LEU A 48 -6.84 11.84 14.67
C LEU A 48 -8.37 11.80 14.68
N ALA A 49 -9.02 12.91 14.29
CA ALA A 49 -10.48 12.98 14.10
C ALA A 49 -11.31 12.47 15.29
N GLY A 50 -10.76 12.48 16.51
CA GLY A 50 -11.39 11.87 17.69
C GLY A 50 -11.74 10.40 17.51
N GLY A 51 -10.92 9.64 16.78
CA GLY A 51 -11.12 8.20 16.53
C GLY A 51 -12.11 7.87 15.41
N ARG A 52 -12.62 8.87 14.66
CA ARG A 52 -13.51 8.62 13.50
C ARG A 52 -12.72 8.14 12.30
N VAL A 53 -12.34 6.86 12.34
CA VAL A 53 -11.59 6.15 11.32
C VAL A 53 -12.48 5.08 10.68
N VAL A 54 -12.52 5.05 9.35
CA VAL A 54 -13.16 3.97 8.58
C VAL A 54 -12.13 3.39 7.63
N MET A 55 -12.04 2.06 7.58
CA MET A 55 -11.13 1.34 6.71
C MET A 55 -11.93 0.55 5.66
N SER A 56 -11.50 0.61 4.41
CA SER A 56 -12.04 -0.20 3.30
C SER A 56 -10.93 -1.10 2.79
N LEU A 57 -11.14 -2.42 2.76
CA LEU A 57 -10.19 -3.36 2.20
C LEU A 57 -9.97 -3.07 0.70
N GLU A 58 -8.72 -3.08 0.28
CA GLU A 58 -8.30 -2.89 -1.12
C GLU A 58 -7.51 -4.11 -1.60
N GLY A 59 -6.19 -3.98 -1.78
CA GLY A 59 -5.30 -5.05 -2.21
C GLY A 59 -4.86 -6.00 -1.08
N GLY A 60 -4.13 -7.04 -1.49
CA GLY A 60 -3.72 -8.16 -0.65
C GLY A 60 -4.15 -9.45 -1.31
N HIS A 61 -3.22 -10.37 -1.53
CA HIS A 61 -3.46 -11.62 -2.27
C HIS A 61 -3.15 -12.85 -1.43
N ASP A 62 -2.21 -12.75 -0.48
CA ASP A 62 -1.97 -13.83 0.46
C ASP A 62 -3.06 -13.84 1.55
N LEU A 63 -3.82 -14.94 1.61
CA LEU A 63 -4.97 -15.04 2.51
C LEU A 63 -4.56 -14.96 3.99
N THR A 64 -3.40 -15.50 4.35
CA THR A 64 -2.92 -15.46 5.74
C THR A 64 -2.57 -14.04 6.11
N ALA A 65 -1.81 -13.36 5.25
CA ALA A 65 -1.41 -11.97 5.42
C ALA A 65 -2.61 -11.02 5.54
N ILE A 66 -3.63 -11.17 4.68
CA ILE A 66 -4.86 -10.36 4.74
C ILE A 66 -5.63 -10.65 6.03
N CYS A 67 -5.80 -11.91 6.41
CA CYS A 67 -6.51 -12.29 7.64
C CYS A 67 -5.82 -11.70 8.88
N ASP A 68 -4.52 -11.93 9.01
CA ASP A 68 -3.73 -11.49 10.17
C ASP A 68 -3.73 -9.95 10.28
N ALA A 69 -3.55 -9.24 9.16
CA ALA A 69 -3.55 -7.78 9.15
C ALA A 69 -4.93 -7.19 9.41
N SER A 70 -5.99 -7.82 8.88
CA SER A 70 -7.38 -7.44 9.17
C SER A 70 -7.70 -7.62 10.64
N GLU A 71 -7.32 -8.76 11.23
CA GLU A 71 -7.46 -9.03 12.66
C GLU A 71 -6.75 -7.96 13.50
N ALA A 72 -5.50 -7.64 13.16
CA ALA A 72 -4.72 -6.63 13.87
C ALA A 72 -5.34 -5.23 13.80
N CYS A 73 -5.88 -4.84 12.64
CA CYS A 73 -6.55 -3.54 12.45
C CYS A 73 -7.88 -3.47 13.21
N VAL A 74 -8.72 -4.51 13.12
CA VAL A 74 -10.00 -4.57 13.83
C VAL A 74 -9.78 -4.59 15.35
N SER A 75 -8.80 -5.34 15.84
CA SER A 75 -8.42 -5.35 17.25
C SER A 75 -8.01 -3.94 17.72
N ALA A 76 -7.20 -3.23 16.93
CA ALA A 76 -6.84 -1.84 17.22
C ALA A 76 -8.07 -0.92 17.29
N LEU A 77 -9.00 -1.03 16.32
CA LEU A 77 -10.25 -0.24 16.29
C LEU A 77 -11.16 -0.51 17.48
N LEU A 78 -11.18 -1.74 18.00
CA LEU A 78 -11.91 -2.10 19.22
C LEU A 78 -11.26 -1.55 20.49
N GLY A 79 -10.06 -0.96 20.39
CA GLY A 79 -9.28 -0.51 21.54
C GLY A 79 -8.59 -1.64 22.27
N ASP A 80 -8.57 -2.85 21.70
CA ASP A 80 -7.74 -3.93 22.22
C ASP A 80 -6.29 -3.50 22.01
N LEU A 81 -5.64 -3.20 23.13
CA LEU A 81 -4.19 -3.09 23.15
C LEU A 81 -3.69 -4.49 22.78
N CYS A 82 -3.32 -4.70 21.52
CA CYS A 82 -2.31 -5.70 21.18
C CYS A 82 -1.04 -5.31 21.95
N ASP A 83 -1.03 -5.67 23.23
CA ASP A 83 0.02 -5.41 24.21
C ASP A 83 0.98 -6.60 24.30
N SER A 84 0.75 -7.66 23.53
CA SER A 84 1.64 -8.82 23.48
C SER A 84 2.78 -8.60 22.46
N GLY A 85 3.63 -7.59 22.71
CA GLY A 85 5.02 -7.64 22.27
C GLY A 85 5.40 -7.01 20.93
N PHE A 86 4.51 -6.28 20.22
CA PHE A 86 4.96 -5.51 19.06
C PHE A 86 5.95 -4.43 19.48
N GLN A 87 7.15 -4.46 18.88
CA GLN A 87 8.18 -3.45 19.05
C GLN A 87 8.48 -2.84 17.70
N TRP A 88 8.55 -1.51 17.64
CA TRP A 88 9.08 -0.85 16.46
C TRP A 88 10.51 -1.33 16.21
N PRO A 89 10.88 -1.66 14.96
CA PRO A 89 12.25 -2.00 14.62
C PRO A 89 13.19 -0.92 15.13
N GLN A 90 14.22 -1.33 15.88
CA GLN A 90 15.26 -0.40 16.35
C GLN A 90 16.31 -0.12 15.27
N GLU A 91 16.24 -0.87 14.16
CA GLU A 91 17.07 -0.67 12.99
C GLU A 91 16.71 0.66 12.31
N LYS A 92 17.75 1.33 11.79
CA LYS A 92 17.52 2.52 10.98
C LYS A 92 16.83 2.11 9.67
N PRO A 93 15.88 2.91 9.15
CA PRO A 93 15.33 2.69 7.82
C PRO A 93 16.45 2.58 6.78
N CYS A 94 16.24 1.74 5.76
CA CYS A 94 17.24 1.54 4.72
C CYS A 94 17.49 2.85 3.93
N PRO A 95 18.66 3.03 3.29
CA PRO A 95 18.99 4.26 2.58
C PRO A 95 17.94 4.67 1.53
N LYS A 96 17.39 3.69 0.77
CA LYS A 96 16.33 3.94 -0.22
C LYS A 96 15.07 4.55 0.43
N ALA A 97 14.67 4.07 1.61
CA ALA A 97 13.54 4.62 2.35
C ALA A 97 13.83 6.03 2.87
N CYS A 98 15.03 6.29 3.39
CA CYS A 98 15.46 7.62 3.83
C CYS A 98 15.43 8.63 2.67
N THR A 99 16.06 8.30 1.54
CA THR A 99 16.08 9.17 0.35
C THR A 99 14.66 9.48 -0.15
N SER A 100 13.78 8.48 -0.14
CA SER A 100 12.37 8.67 -0.52
C SER A 100 11.64 9.63 0.42
N LEU A 101 11.80 9.46 1.74
CA LEU A 101 11.19 10.33 2.74
C LEU A 101 11.74 11.76 2.69
N GLU A 102 13.06 11.92 2.57
CA GLU A 102 13.71 13.22 2.43
C GLU A 102 13.18 13.97 1.21
N ARG A 103 13.05 13.27 0.08
CA ARG A 103 12.50 13.85 -1.14
C ARG A 103 11.04 14.30 -0.97
N VAL A 104 10.21 13.48 -0.33
CA VAL A 104 8.81 13.84 -0.02
C VAL A 104 8.76 15.06 0.90
N ILE A 105 9.59 15.10 1.94
CA ILE A 105 9.67 16.24 2.88
C ILE A 105 10.09 17.51 2.14
N GLU A 106 11.11 17.43 1.28
CA GLU A 106 11.58 18.57 0.49
C GLU A 106 10.48 19.15 -0.40
N ILE A 107 9.70 18.29 -1.07
CA ILE A 107 8.58 18.71 -1.92
C ILE A 107 7.43 19.29 -1.08
N GLN A 108 7.13 18.69 0.06
CA GLN A 108 5.95 19.03 0.87
C GLN A 108 6.18 20.22 1.81
N ARG A 109 7.42 20.58 2.17
CA ARG A 109 7.71 21.66 3.13
C ARG A 109 7.19 23.04 2.72
N LYS A 110 7.00 23.29 1.41
CA LYS A 110 6.39 24.54 0.91
C LYS A 110 4.92 24.69 1.29
N HIS A 111 4.25 23.57 1.56
CA HIS A 111 2.81 23.51 1.84
C HIS A 111 2.51 23.26 3.32
N TRP A 112 3.43 22.61 4.03
CA TRP A 112 3.22 22.15 5.41
C TRP A 112 4.25 22.75 6.37
N PRO A 113 3.88 23.80 7.14
CA PRO A 113 4.70 24.39 8.21
C PRO A 113 5.39 23.38 9.14
N CYS A 114 4.71 22.29 9.53
CA CYS A 114 5.27 21.25 10.40
C CYS A 114 6.53 20.57 9.84
N LEU A 115 6.81 20.70 8.54
CA LEU A 115 7.99 20.13 7.88
C LEU A 115 9.13 21.15 7.71
N GLN A 116 8.89 22.44 7.94
CA GLN A 116 9.91 23.48 7.76
C GLN A 116 10.93 23.50 8.91
N SER A 117 10.47 23.15 10.12
CA SER A 117 11.29 23.08 11.33
C SER A 117 12.24 21.88 11.37
N SER A 118 12.08 20.88 10.49
CA SER A 118 12.85 19.62 10.53
C SER A 118 14.24 19.68 9.87
N SER A 119 14.72 20.87 9.49
CA SER A 119 15.97 21.04 8.74
C SER A 119 17.28 20.86 9.54
N GLN A 120 17.23 20.40 10.79
CA GLN A 120 18.42 20.28 11.65
C GLN A 120 18.84 18.84 12.06
N SER A 121 18.36 17.79 11.38
CA SER A 121 18.95 16.44 11.56
C SER A 121 19.53 15.88 10.27
N SER A 122 20.49 16.59 9.67
CA SER A 122 21.28 16.08 8.54
C SER A 122 22.35 15.10 9.04
N SER A 123 22.11 13.80 8.86
CA SER A 123 23.18 12.79 8.91
C SER A 123 23.75 12.66 7.50
N HIS A 124 24.82 13.39 7.21
CA HIS A 124 25.57 13.24 5.96
C HIS A 124 26.21 11.85 5.85
N SER A 125 26.00 11.14 4.74
CA SER A 125 26.99 10.21 4.20
C SER A 125 26.82 10.01 2.69
N ALA A 126 27.96 9.91 2.03
CA ALA A 126 28.20 10.16 0.62
C ALA A 126 27.50 9.22 -0.37
N GLU A 127 27.13 9.78 -1.52
CA GLU A 127 26.54 9.10 -2.68
C GLU A 127 27.56 8.18 -3.39
N VAL A 128 27.08 7.05 -3.90
CA VAL A 128 27.75 6.23 -4.92
C VAL A 128 26.81 6.16 -6.13
N PRO A 129 27.21 6.63 -7.33
CA PRO A 129 26.33 6.62 -8.51
C PRO A 129 26.44 5.29 -9.27
N GLY A 130 25.30 4.69 -9.65
CA GLY A 130 25.28 3.63 -10.68
C GLY A 130 24.12 2.62 -10.70
N GLN A 131 23.18 2.62 -9.75
CA GLN A 131 22.13 1.58 -9.68
C GLN A 131 20.69 2.06 -9.97
N SER A 132 20.48 3.38 -10.11
CA SER A 132 19.13 3.98 -10.14
C SER A 132 18.29 3.62 -11.38
N GLU A 133 18.93 3.49 -12.56
CA GLU A 133 18.18 3.44 -13.83
C GLU A 133 17.56 2.07 -14.13
N ARG A 134 18.09 0.99 -13.53
CA ARG A 134 17.62 -0.38 -13.81
C ARG A 134 16.36 -0.74 -13.04
N ASP A 135 16.31 -0.36 -11.76
CA ASP A 135 15.21 -0.67 -10.85
C ASP A 135 13.92 0.09 -11.25
N GLU A 136 14.04 1.31 -11.78
CA GLU A 136 12.91 2.11 -12.26
C GLU A 136 12.25 1.47 -13.50
N ALA A 137 13.04 0.95 -14.44
CA ALA A 137 12.53 0.33 -15.65
C ALA A 137 11.73 -0.95 -15.35
N GLU A 138 12.16 -1.75 -14.37
CA GLU A 138 11.46 -2.96 -13.93
C GLU A 138 10.13 -2.63 -13.24
N THR A 139 10.10 -1.57 -12.44
CA THR A 139 8.87 -1.11 -11.75
C THR A 139 7.82 -0.60 -12.74
N VAL A 140 8.23 0.19 -13.73
CA VAL A 140 7.32 0.68 -14.78
C VAL A 140 6.78 -0.46 -15.64
N SER A 141 7.61 -1.46 -15.96
CA SER A 141 7.18 -2.65 -16.70
C SER A 141 6.17 -3.49 -15.93
N ALA A 142 6.32 -3.61 -14.62
CA ALA A 142 5.34 -4.31 -13.77
C ALA A 142 3.99 -3.58 -13.74
N MET A 143 3.99 -2.25 -13.61
CA MET A 143 2.75 -1.45 -13.63
C MET A 143 2.03 -1.51 -14.98
N ALA A 144 2.76 -1.58 -16.09
CA ALA A 144 2.17 -1.74 -17.43
C ALA A 144 1.49 -3.10 -17.62
N SER A 145 1.90 -4.13 -16.88
CA SER A 145 1.38 -5.50 -17.00
C SER A 145 0.07 -5.72 -16.21
N LEU A 146 -0.36 -4.73 -15.42
CA LEU A 146 -1.58 -4.78 -14.60
C LEU A 146 -2.78 -4.07 -15.26
N SER A 147 -2.65 -3.61 -16.50
CA SER A 147 -3.79 -3.07 -17.24
C SER A 147 -4.75 -4.18 -17.65
N VAL A 148 -5.99 -4.08 -17.16
CA VAL A 148 -7.13 -4.89 -17.57
C VAL A 148 -7.48 -4.63 -19.05
N ASP A 149 -7.55 -5.69 -19.85
CA ASP A 149 -8.03 -5.63 -21.23
C ASP A 149 -9.47 -5.08 -21.25
N VAL A 150 -9.62 -3.85 -21.73
CA VAL A 150 -10.92 -3.31 -22.12
C VAL A 150 -11.16 -3.76 -23.56
N GLU A 151 -12.00 -4.78 -23.75
CA GLU A 151 -12.48 -5.11 -25.10
C GLU A 151 -13.19 -3.88 -25.70
N GLN A 152 -12.58 -3.29 -26.74
CA GLN A 152 -13.24 -2.29 -27.57
C GLN A 152 -14.00 -2.98 -28.71
N PRO A 153 -15.28 -2.62 -28.95
CA PRO A 153 -16.05 -3.19 -30.04
C PRO A 153 -15.71 -2.51 -31.37
N GLY A 154 -15.23 -3.30 -32.33
CA GLY A 154 -15.48 -3.08 -33.75
C GLY A 154 -14.36 -2.44 -34.59
N SER A 155 -13.66 -3.29 -35.34
CA SER A 155 -13.41 -3.04 -36.77
C SER A 155 -13.13 -4.36 -37.49
N LEU A 156 -14.02 -4.71 -38.41
CA LEU A 156 -13.98 -5.86 -39.32
C LEU A 156 -12.72 -5.83 -40.21
N LEU A 157 -12.12 -6.99 -40.46
CA LEU A 157 -11.86 -7.58 -41.80
C LEU A 157 -11.11 -8.93 -41.70
N GLU A 158 -11.85 -9.99 -42.03
CA GLU A 158 -11.56 -11.30 -42.67
C GLU A 158 -10.21 -12.06 -42.57
N ASN A 159 -10.42 -13.38 -42.34
CA ASN A 159 -9.68 -14.57 -42.79
C ASN A 159 -8.57 -15.15 -41.88
N THR A 160 -8.84 -16.23 -41.14
CA THR A 160 -8.91 -17.64 -41.63
C THR A 160 -9.02 -18.59 -40.42
N GLU A 161 -9.80 -19.66 -40.61
CA GLU A 161 -10.19 -20.71 -39.68
C GLU A 161 -9.11 -21.29 -38.75
N SER A 162 -9.45 -21.46 -37.47
CA SER A 162 -9.14 -22.69 -36.72
C SER A 162 -10.13 -22.87 -35.57
N SER A 163 -10.94 -23.90 -35.73
CA SER A 163 -11.91 -24.45 -34.79
C SER A 163 -11.30 -24.85 -33.44
N ARG A 164 -11.86 -24.35 -32.32
CA ARG A 164 -12.28 -25.21 -31.19
C ARG A 164 -13.20 -24.48 -30.22
N SER A 165 -14.42 -25.00 -30.13
CA SER A 165 -15.45 -24.69 -29.15
C SER A 165 -15.08 -25.19 -27.74
N THR A 166 -15.26 -24.34 -26.72
CA THR A 166 -15.69 -24.76 -25.38
C THR A 166 -16.54 -23.65 -24.79
N GLU A 167 -17.81 -23.97 -24.60
CA GLU A 167 -18.87 -23.15 -24.03
C GLU A 167 -18.58 -22.78 -22.57
N GLU A 168 -18.87 -21.53 -22.19
CA GLU A 168 -19.04 -21.12 -20.80
C GLU A 168 -20.45 -21.56 -20.32
N PRO A 169 -20.59 -22.24 -19.17
CA PRO A 169 -21.91 -22.46 -18.59
C PRO A 169 -22.36 -21.21 -17.81
N MET A 170 -23.38 -20.52 -18.34
CA MET A 170 -24.17 -19.52 -17.61
C MET A 170 -24.98 -20.19 -16.48
N GLU A 171 -25.17 -19.41 -15.42
CA GLU A 171 -25.87 -19.72 -14.17
C GLU A 171 -27.31 -20.22 -14.37
N GLU A 172 -27.72 -21.27 -13.65
CA GLU A 172 -29.13 -21.63 -13.47
C GLU A 172 -29.69 -20.95 -12.20
N GLU A 173 -30.67 -20.06 -12.36
CA GLU A 173 -31.52 -19.57 -11.27
C GLU A 173 -32.44 -20.70 -10.75
N PRO A 174 -32.68 -20.81 -9.43
CA PRO A 174 -33.63 -21.78 -8.89
C PRO A 174 -35.08 -21.32 -9.11
N ILE A 175 -35.88 -22.20 -9.71
CA ILE A 175 -37.33 -22.05 -9.82
C ILE A 175 -37.95 -22.38 -8.44
N LEU A 176 -38.76 -21.46 -7.90
CA LEU A 176 -39.62 -21.67 -6.72
C LEU A 176 -40.72 -22.71 -6.95
#